data_AF-A0A3P9IRA9-F1
#
_entry.id   AF-A0A3P9IRA9-F1
#
_cell.length_a   1.000
_cell.length_b   1.000
_cell.length_c   1.000
_cell.angle_alpha   90.00
_cell.angle_beta   90.00
_cell.angle_gamma   90.00
#
_symmetry.space_group_name_H-M   'P 1'
#
loop_
_entity.id
_entity.type
_entity.pdbx_description
1 polymer ?
#
loop_
_entity_poly.entity_id
_entity_poly.type
_entity_poly.pdbx_seq_one_letter_code
_entity_poly.pdbx_strand_id
1 'polypeptide(L)'
;MAGEAASLEVEGPLSEAAQAELLELCEEQFAHLEKLQNELLLCEPDFSDSPQEQMQNRLMATEAELKKRQTEEPQLLAGNPDILLHAGKEEVLKLCSQLETVLSCCQAKRDKLRETKELEQKWLEEKTQVLKAAKNHVEQLQKEKEDISVHSMLQDIKEKIQKMKAYQETLMECLGDILEKHVPLPQMEAGPSRRKKSADSQISQELVSLSEILEVLMNKALQSPHDPYVIVDDTFWPPYVEMLLRYGMAVRHQENSFKIRLGAFF
;
A
#
# COMPACT_ATOMS: atom_id res chain seq x y z
N MET A 1 -10.92 -10.14 -50.72
CA MET A 1 -10.56 -10.74 -52.03
C MET A 1 -10.28 -12.19 -51.77
N ALA A 2 -11.22 -13.06 -52.18
CA ALA A 2 -11.06 -14.49 -52.09
C ALA A 2 -10.00 -14.90 -53.12
N GLY A 3 -8.80 -15.20 -52.63
CA GLY A 3 -7.80 -15.90 -53.42
C GLY A 3 -8.27 -17.34 -53.54
N GLU A 4 -8.68 -17.71 -54.74
CA GLU A 4 -8.99 -19.06 -55.16
C GLU A 4 -7.77 -19.94 -54.87
N ALA A 5 -7.82 -20.67 -53.75
CA ALA A 5 -6.81 -21.66 -53.42
C ALA A 5 -6.98 -22.79 -54.44
N ALA A 6 -6.13 -22.78 -55.48
CA ALA A 6 -5.96 -23.93 -56.34
C ALA A 6 -5.48 -25.07 -55.43
N SER A 7 -6.40 -25.94 -55.04
CA SER A 7 -6.08 -27.22 -54.40
C SER A 7 -5.18 -27.96 -55.37
N LEU A 8 -3.87 -27.90 -55.11
CA LEU A 8 -2.91 -28.84 -55.65
C LEU A 8 -3.22 -30.18 -54.97
N GLU A 9 -4.31 -30.83 -55.37
CA GLU A 9 -4.52 -32.21 -54.99
C GLU A 9 -3.42 -33.05 -55.65
N VAL A 10 -2.93 -34.06 -54.93
CA VAL A 10 -2.02 -35.06 -55.49
C VAL A 10 -2.82 -35.87 -56.51
N GLU A 11 -2.94 -35.35 -57.73
CA GLU A 11 -3.52 -36.09 -58.84
C GLU A 11 -2.58 -37.20 -59.26
N GLY A 12 -3.03 -38.44 -59.02
CA GLY A 12 -2.57 -39.66 -59.65
C GLY A 12 -1.47 -40.40 -58.89
N PRO A 13 -1.62 -41.70 -58.59
CA PRO A 13 -0.49 -42.52 -58.16
C PRO A 13 0.60 -42.49 -59.24
N LEU A 14 1.86 -42.70 -58.83
CA LEU A 14 2.96 -42.97 -59.75
C LEU A 14 2.50 -43.98 -60.81
N SER A 15 2.94 -43.79 -62.06
CA SER A 15 2.73 -44.81 -63.10
C SER A 15 3.20 -46.17 -62.59
N GLU A 16 2.46 -47.25 -62.87
CA GLU A 16 2.80 -48.60 -62.39
C GLU A 16 4.25 -48.98 -62.72
N ALA A 17 4.77 -48.51 -63.86
CA ALA A 17 6.16 -48.69 -64.27
C ALA A 17 7.17 -47.92 -63.37
N ALA A 18 6.87 -46.66 -63.04
CA ALA A 18 7.71 -45.85 -62.16
C ALA A 18 7.65 -46.35 -60.70
N GLN A 19 6.51 -46.89 -60.27
CA GLN A 19 6.37 -47.50 -58.96
C GLN A 19 7.16 -48.81 -58.85
N ALA A 20 7.11 -49.66 -59.87
CA ALA A 20 7.91 -50.88 -59.94
C ALA A 20 9.41 -50.58 -59.95
N GLU A 21 9.85 -49.62 -60.76
CA GLU A 21 11.25 -49.16 -60.81
C GLU A 21 11.73 -48.64 -59.45
N LEU A 22 10.89 -47.85 -58.75
CA LEU A 22 11.24 -47.35 -57.42
C LEU A 22 11.42 -48.49 -56.41
N LEU A 23 10.54 -49.49 -56.44
CA LEU A 23 10.61 -50.64 -55.55
C LEU A 23 11.87 -51.47 -55.82
N GLU A 24 12.20 -51.71 -57.10
CA GLU A 24 13.41 -52.41 -57.51
C GLU A 24 14.66 -51.66 -57.04
N LEU A 25 14.74 -50.34 -57.27
CA LEU A 25 15.84 -49.51 -56.76
C LEU A 25 15.96 -49.57 -55.24
N CYS A 26 14.84 -49.58 -54.52
CA CYS A 26 14.86 -49.73 -53.07
C CYS A 26 15.38 -51.12 -52.66
N GLU A 27 14.90 -52.19 -53.29
CA GLU A 27 15.36 -53.57 -53.04
C GLU A 27 16.87 -53.71 -53.30
N GLU A 28 17.39 -53.11 -54.37
CA GLU A 28 18.83 -53.10 -54.66
C GLU A 28 19.64 -52.38 -53.57
N GLN A 29 19.19 -51.20 -53.12
CA GLN A 29 19.85 -50.48 -52.04
C GLN A 29 19.80 -51.23 -50.71
N PHE A 30 18.65 -51.86 -50.39
CA PHE A 30 18.52 -52.69 -49.20
C PHE A 30 19.41 -53.94 -49.26
N ALA A 31 19.51 -54.59 -50.42
CA ALA A 31 20.39 -55.74 -50.62
C ALA A 31 21.87 -55.34 -50.48
N HIS A 32 22.26 -54.17 -51.00
CA HIS A 32 23.61 -53.64 -50.81
C HIS A 32 23.89 -53.32 -49.33
N LEU A 33 22.93 -52.72 -48.63
CA LEU A 33 23.03 -52.43 -47.21
C LEU A 33 23.11 -53.72 -46.37
N GLU A 34 22.32 -54.73 -46.68
CA GLU A 34 22.35 -56.05 -46.03
C GLU A 34 23.70 -56.74 -46.25
N LYS A 35 24.26 -56.66 -47.47
CA LYS A 35 25.60 -57.16 -47.77
C LYS A 35 26.66 -56.46 -46.91
N LEU A 36 26.64 -55.13 -46.85
CA LEU A 36 27.58 -54.36 -46.03
C LEU A 36 27.41 -54.67 -44.54
N GLN A 37 26.18 -54.84 -44.06
CA GLN A 37 25.89 -55.24 -42.69
C GLN A 37 26.46 -56.62 -42.38
N ASN A 38 26.29 -57.57 -43.29
CA ASN A 38 26.84 -58.93 -43.15
C ASN A 38 28.37 -58.91 -43.18
N GLU A 39 28.99 -58.12 -44.05
CA GLU A 39 30.44 -57.91 -44.06
C GLU A 39 30.95 -57.31 -42.75
N LEU A 40 30.24 -56.31 -42.20
CA LEU A 40 30.57 -55.70 -40.92
C LEU A 40 30.39 -56.68 -39.75
N LEU A 41 29.39 -57.55 -39.81
CA LEU A 41 29.17 -58.61 -38.81
C LEU A 41 30.26 -59.70 -38.87
N LEU A 42 30.75 -60.00 -40.08
CA LEU A 42 31.83 -60.96 -40.34
C LEU A 42 33.23 -60.37 -40.09
N CYS A 43 33.36 -59.05 -39.89
CA CYS A 43 34.58 -58.46 -39.38
C CYS A 43 34.82 -58.92 -37.93
N GLU A 44 35.55 -60.01 -37.77
CA GLU A 44 36.04 -60.44 -36.46
C GLU A 44 36.97 -59.36 -35.84
N PRO A 45 37.01 -59.21 -34.51
CA PRO A 45 38.05 -58.43 -33.87
C PRO A 45 39.39 -59.13 -34.10
N ASP A 46 40.20 -58.60 -35.04
CA ASP A 46 41.56 -59.07 -35.27
C ASP A 46 42.35 -59.09 -33.96
N PHE A 47 42.76 -60.27 -33.50
CA PHE A 47 43.70 -60.41 -32.39
C PHE A 47 45.11 -60.08 -32.90
N SER A 48 45.51 -58.81 -32.80
CA SER A 48 46.87 -58.35 -33.11
C SER A 48 47.69 -58.11 -31.84
N ASP A 49 49.02 -58.25 -31.96
CA ASP A 49 49.97 -58.03 -30.86
C ASP A 49 50.08 -56.54 -30.43
N SER A 50 49.45 -55.59 -31.15
CA SER A 50 49.35 -54.16 -30.79
C SER A 50 47.95 -53.56 -31.01
N PRO A 51 46.96 -53.90 -30.16
CA PRO A 51 45.54 -53.54 -30.35
C PRO A 51 45.26 -52.03 -30.43
N GLN A 52 46.07 -51.21 -29.76
CA GLN A 52 45.86 -49.77 -29.65
C GLN A 52 46.26 -49.02 -30.94
N GLU A 53 47.35 -49.41 -31.58
CA GLU A 53 47.80 -48.82 -32.86
C GLU A 53 46.83 -49.20 -33.99
N GLN A 54 46.33 -50.43 -34.00
CA GLN A 54 45.32 -50.88 -34.97
C GLN A 54 44.00 -50.11 -34.84
N MET A 55 43.51 -49.90 -33.62
CA MET A 55 42.31 -49.10 -33.38
C MET A 55 42.47 -47.66 -33.87
N GLN A 56 43.63 -47.05 -33.62
CA GLN A 56 43.95 -45.70 -34.07
C GLN A 56 44.01 -45.61 -35.60
N ASN A 57 44.59 -46.62 -36.27
CA ASN A 57 44.63 -46.69 -37.73
C ASN A 57 43.23 -46.89 -38.35
N ARG A 58 42.39 -47.76 -37.76
CA ARG A 58 40.99 -47.94 -38.19
C ARG A 58 40.19 -46.66 -38.03
N LEU A 59 40.32 -45.99 -36.89
CA LEU A 59 39.64 -44.73 -36.62
C LEU A 59 40.07 -43.67 -37.64
N MET A 60 41.37 -43.52 -37.88
CA MET A 60 41.90 -42.59 -38.89
C MET A 60 41.40 -42.91 -40.31
N ALA A 61 41.33 -44.19 -40.68
CA ALA A 61 40.78 -44.62 -41.98
C ALA A 61 39.29 -44.28 -42.10
N THR A 62 38.48 -44.60 -41.09
CA THR A 62 37.04 -44.28 -41.09
C THR A 62 36.77 -42.77 -41.07
N GLU A 63 37.59 -41.97 -40.38
CA GLU A 63 37.49 -40.52 -40.40
C GLU A 63 37.84 -39.93 -41.77
N ALA A 64 38.84 -40.51 -42.45
CA ALA A 64 39.20 -40.12 -43.81
C ALA A 64 38.08 -40.46 -44.82
N GLU A 65 37.48 -41.65 -44.70
CA GLU A 65 36.32 -42.06 -45.51
C GLU A 65 35.10 -41.18 -45.26
N LEU A 66 34.83 -40.83 -44.00
CA LEU A 66 33.71 -39.96 -43.64
C LEU A 66 33.90 -38.55 -44.21
N LYS A 67 35.10 -37.97 -44.09
CA LYS A 67 35.42 -36.67 -44.70
C LYS A 67 35.27 -36.71 -46.21
N LYS A 68 35.73 -37.78 -46.85
CA LYS A 68 35.56 -37.99 -48.29
C LYS A 68 34.08 -38.03 -48.69
N ARG A 69 33.27 -38.82 -48.00
CA ARG A 69 31.82 -38.93 -48.26
C ARG A 69 31.06 -37.63 -47.99
N GLN A 70 31.51 -36.79 -47.06
CA GLN A 70 30.92 -35.46 -46.83
C GLN A 70 31.19 -34.46 -47.96
N THR A 71 32.29 -34.64 -48.70
CA THR A 71 32.64 -33.79 -49.85
C THR A 71 32.10 -34.30 -51.18
N GLU A 72 31.61 -35.54 -51.23
CA GLU A 72 31.00 -36.14 -52.40
C GLU A 72 29.54 -35.67 -52.53
N GLU A 73 29.11 -35.34 -53.76
CA GLU A 73 27.71 -35.02 -54.00
C GLU A 73 26.85 -36.29 -53.80
N PRO A 74 25.76 -36.20 -53.01
CA PRO A 74 24.87 -37.32 -52.82
C PRO A 74 24.22 -37.70 -54.15
N GLN A 75 24.32 -38.97 -54.51
CA GLN A 75 23.68 -39.50 -55.70
C GLN A 75 22.16 -39.56 -55.49
N LEU A 76 21.41 -39.17 -56.51
CA LEU A 76 19.96 -39.32 -56.50
C LEU A 76 19.61 -40.80 -56.51
N LEU A 77 18.74 -41.21 -55.58
CA LEU A 77 18.26 -42.58 -55.49
C LEU A 77 17.48 -43.01 -56.76
N ALA A 78 16.72 -42.09 -57.33
CA ALA A 78 15.97 -42.30 -58.56
C ALA A 78 16.29 -41.21 -59.58
N GLY A 79 16.61 -41.62 -60.81
CA GLY A 79 16.77 -40.72 -61.96
C GLY A 79 15.49 -40.53 -62.77
N ASN A 80 14.45 -41.32 -62.49
CA ASN A 80 13.18 -41.27 -63.19
C ASN A 80 12.47 -39.92 -62.93
N PRO A 81 12.14 -39.14 -63.99
CA PRO A 81 11.55 -37.83 -63.85
C PRO A 81 10.16 -37.85 -63.19
N ASP A 82 9.39 -38.93 -63.36
CA ASP A 82 8.04 -39.05 -62.79
C ASP A 82 8.10 -39.24 -61.27
N ILE A 83 9.08 -40.02 -60.77
CA ILE A 83 9.33 -40.22 -59.33
C ILE A 83 9.75 -38.90 -58.70
N LEU A 84 10.71 -38.20 -59.32
CA LEU A 84 11.23 -36.93 -58.81
C LEU A 84 10.15 -35.84 -58.81
N LEU A 85 9.32 -35.78 -59.86
CA LEU A 85 8.23 -34.82 -59.95
C LEU A 85 7.17 -35.08 -58.87
N HIS A 86 6.79 -36.34 -58.63
CA HIS A 86 5.83 -36.70 -57.61
C HIS A 86 6.35 -36.34 -56.21
N ALA A 87 7.58 -36.75 -55.87
CA ALA A 87 8.21 -36.43 -54.58
C ALA A 87 8.34 -34.90 -54.38
N GLY A 88 8.74 -34.17 -55.42
CA GLY A 88 8.81 -32.70 -55.37
C GLY A 88 7.45 -32.05 -55.13
N LYS A 89 6.40 -32.51 -55.82
CA LYS A 89 5.02 -32.02 -55.59
C LYS A 89 4.54 -32.28 -54.18
N GLU A 90 4.77 -33.50 -53.66
CA GLU A 90 4.39 -33.88 -52.30
C GLU A 90 5.08 -33.00 -51.24
N GLU A 91 6.39 -32.80 -51.36
CA GLU A 91 7.13 -31.96 -50.42
C GLU A 91 6.73 -30.48 -50.52
N VAL A 92 6.46 -29.97 -51.72
CA VAL A 92 5.91 -28.61 -51.89
C VAL A 92 4.55 -28.48 -51.22
N LEU A 93 3.67 -29.45 -51.37
CA LEU A 93 2.33 -29.45 -50.75
C LEU A 93 2.40 -29.49 -49.23
N LYS A 94 3.25 -30.38 -48.70
CA LYS A 94 3.53 -30.46 -47.28
C LYS A 94 4.06 -29.14 -46.75
N LEU A 95 5.01 -28.50 -47.45
CA LEU A 95 5.51 -27.19 -47.09
C LEU A 95 4.42 -26.11 -47.13
N CYS A 96 3.57 -26.09 -48.17
CA CYS A 96 2.43 -25.18 -48.25
C CYS A 96 1.50 -25.33 -47.04
N SER A 97 1.13 -26.57 -46.68
CA SER A 97 0.28 -26.83 -45.52
C SER A 97 0.92 -26.36 -44.21
N GLN A 98 2.21 -26.59 -44.03
CA GLN A 98 2.95 -26.12 -42.86
C GLN A 98 3.00 -24.59 -42.82
N LEU A 99 3.28 -23.92 -43.95
CA LEU A 99 3.29 -22.47 -44.04
C LEU A 99 1.91 -21.86 -43.74
N GLU A 100 0.83 -22.46 -44.22
CA GLU A 100 -0.54 -22.03 -43.90
C GLU A 100 -0.83 -22.12 -42.41
N THR A 101 -0.43 -23.22 -41.74
CA THR A 101 -0.61 -23.35 -40.29
C THR A 101 0.18 -22.29 -39.52
N VAL A 102 1.42 -22.01 -39.93
CA VAL A 102 2.27 -20.97 -39.33
C VAL A 102 1.69 -19.58 -39.56
N LEU A 103 1.18 -19.31 -40.77
CA LEU A 103 0.51 -18.05 -41.10
C LEU A 103 -0.73 -17.84 -40.24
N SER A 104 -1.56 -18.87 -40.08
CA SER A 104 -2.75 -18.82 -39.22
C SER A 104 -2.38 -18.53 -37.76
N CYS A 105 -1.35 -19.20 -37.22
CA CYS A 105 -0.84 -18.93 -35.87
C CYS A 105 -0.32 -17.49 -35.73
N CYS A 106 0.46 -17.01 -36.71
CA CYS A 106 0.95 -15.63 -36.72
C CYS A 106 -0.19 -14.61 -36.76
N GLN A 107 -1.22 -14.85 -37.58
CA GLN A 107 -2.39 -13.99 -37.69
C GLN A 107 -3.17 -13.95 -36.37
N ALA A 108 -3.45 -15.11 -35.77
CA ALA A 108 -4.14 -15.19 -34.49
C ALA A 108 -3.37 -14.45 -33.38
N LYS A 109 -2.04 -14.61 -33.33
CA LYS A 109 -1.19 -13.90 -32.36
C LYS A 109 -1.23 -12.38 -32.57
N ARG A 110 -1.14 -11.92 -33.82
CA ARG A 110 -1.24 -10.50 -34.18
C ARG A 110 -2.59 -9.92 -33.78
N ASP A 111 -3.68 -10.63 -34.06
CA ASP A 111 -5.03 -10.17 -33.79
C ASP A 111 -5.27 -10.05 -32.27
N LYS A 112 -4.84 -11.06 -31.49
CA LYS A 112 -4.85 -11.01 -30.02
C LYS A 112 -4.04 -9.83 -29.45
N LEU A 113 -2.86 -9.56 -30.02
CA LEU A 113 -2.03 -8.42 -29.61
C LEU A 113 -2.70 -7.09 -29.92
N ARG A 114 -3.36 -6.97 -31.08
CA ARG A 114 -4.12 -5.77 -31.45
C ARG A 114 -5.26 -5.52 -30.47
N GLU A 115 -6.04 -6.54 -30.14
CA GLU A 115 -7.12 -6.44 -29.14
C GLU A 115 -6.59 -6.02 -27.76
N THR A 116 -5.50 -6.65 -27.32
CA THR A 116 -4.86 -6.32 -26.03
C THR A 116 -4.41 -4.85 -26.02
N LYS A 117 -3.78 -4.39 -27.09
CA LYS A 117 -3.34 -3.00 -27.24
C LYS A 117 -4.51 -2.02 -27.17
N GLU A 118 -5.63 -2.33 -27.83
CA GLU A 118 -6.82 -1.48 -27.80
C GLU A 118 -7.43 -1.38 -26.38
N LEU A 119 -7.44 -2.49 -25.63
CA LEU A 119 -7.88 -2.50 -24.24
C LEU A 119 -6.95 -1.69 -23.33
N GLU A 120 -5.63 -1.87 -23.48
CA GLU A 120 -4.63 -1.10 -22.73
C GLU A 120 -4.72 0.40 -23.00
N GLN A 121 -4.98 0.78 -24.26
CA GLN A 121 -5.16 2.19 -24.65
C GLN A 121 -6.38 2.80 -23.96
N LYS A 122 -7.52 2.10 -23.97
CA LYS A 122 -8.73 2.55 -23.25
C LYS A 122 -8.49 2.67 -21.75
N TRP A 123 -7.80 1.69 -21.16
CA TRP A 123 -7.45 1.71 -19.74
C TRP A 123 -6.55 2.91 -19.39
N LEU A 124 -5.58 3.24 -20.25
CA LEU A 124 -4.71 4.40 -20.07
C LEU A 124 -5.50 5.71 -20.11
N GLU A 125 -6.44 5.84 -21.03
CA GLU A 125 -7.33 7.00 -21.13
C GLU A 125 -8.17 7.18 -19.85
N GLU A 126 -8.80 6.11 -19.38
CA GLU A 126 -9.55 6.10 -18.12
C GLU A 126 -8.68 6.49 -16.93
N LYS A 127 -7.48 5.89 -16.80
CA LYS A 127 -6.53 6.22 -15.73
C LYS A 127 -6.10 7.67 -15.76
N THR A 128 -5.88 8.21 -16.96
CA THR A 128 -5.51 9.62 -17.15
C THR A 128 -6.65 10.55 -16.72
N GLN A 129 -7.90 10.21 -17.05
CA GLN A 129 -9.08 10.96 -16.63
C GLN A 129 -9.25 10.95 -15.11
N VAL A 130 -9.11 9.79 -14.47
CA VAL A 130 -9.17 9.65 -13.01
C VAL A 130 -8.07 10.47 -12.34
N LEU A 131 -6.84 10.39 -12.86
CA LEU A 131 -5.70 11.15 -12.34
C LEU A 131 -5.92 12.66 -12.47
N LYS A 132 -6.48 13.12 -13.59
CA LYS A 132 -6.85 14.53 -13.79
C LYS A 132 -7.92 14.97 -12.78
N ALA A 133 -8.97 14.16 -12.59
CA ALA A 133 -10.02 14.46 -11.62
C ALA A 133 -9.47 14.52 -10.18
N ALA A 134 -8.60 13.59 -9.80
CA ALA A 134 -7.95 13.57 -8.50
C ALA A 134 -7.04 14.80 -8.30
N LYS A 135 -6.24 15.16 -9.30
CA LYS A 135 -5.41 16.38 -9.26
C LYS A 135 -6.25 17.64 -9.07
N ASN A 136 -7.32 17.79 -9.86
CA ASN A 136 -8.24 18.92 -9.72
C ASN A 136 -8.85 18.99 -8.31
N HIS A 137 -9.22 17.85 -7.74
CA HIS A 137 -9.77 17.80 -6.38
C HIS A 137 -8.74 18.21 -5.32
N VAL A 138 -7.49 17.76 -5.45
CA VAL A 138 -6.39 18.16 -4.55
C VAL A 138 -6.11 19.66 -4.67
N GLU A 139 -6.06 20.21 -5.88
CA GLU A 139 -5.87 21.64 -6.12
C GLU A 139 -7.03 22.46 -5.52
N GLN A 140 -8.27 21.98 -5.63
CA GLN A 140 -9.42 22.61 -5.01
C GLN A 140 -9.29 22.61 -3.48
N LEU A 141 -8.96 21.48 -2.87
CA LEU A 141 -8.74 21.40 -1.42
C LEU A 141 -7.59 22.29 -0.93
N GLN A 142 -6.54 22.45 -1.74
CA GLN A 142 -5.44 23.37 -1.43
C GLN A 142 -5.91 24.82 -1.43
N LYS A 143 -6.69 25.22 -2.45
CA LYS A 143 -7.30 26.56 -2.49
C LYS A 143 -8.26 26.79 -1.33
N GLU A 144 -9.13 25.83 -1.03
CA GLU A 144 -10.04 25.92 0.12
C GLU A 144 -9.25 26.04 1.44
N LYS A 145 -8.12 25.34 1.59
CA LYS A 145 -7.23 25.49 2.74
C LYS A 145 -6.54 26.86 2.79
N GLU A 146 -6.20 27.45 1.64
CA GLU A 146 -5.63 28.81 1.56
C GLU A 146 -6.70 29.88 1.86
N ASP A 147 -7.92 29.70 1.36
CA ASP A 147 -9.07 30.57 1.57
C ASP A 147 -9.59 30.49 3.00
N ILE A 148 -9.63 29.29 3.60
CA ILE A 148 -9.87 29.07 5.02
C ILE A 148 -8.57 29.43 5.75
N SER A 149 -8.36 30.72 5.97
CA SER A 149 -7.27 31.19 6.82
C SER A 149 -7.47 30.62 8.22
N VAL A 150 -6.81 29.50 8.50
CA VAL A 150 -6.72 28.88 9.83
C VAL A 150 -6.30 29.93 10.86
N HIS A 151 -5.50 30.90 10.42
CA HIS A 151 -5.13 32.08 11.22
C HIS A 151 -6.34 32.95 11.59
N SER A 152 -7.27 33.23 10.67
CA SER A 152 -8.52 33.97 10.96
C SER A 152 -9.40 33.24 11.97
N MET A 153 -9.61 31.93 11.83
CA MET A 153 -10.41 31.17 12.79
C MET A 153 -9.75 31.11 14.18
N LEU A 154 -8.42 30.94 14.23
CA LEU A 154 -7.67 30.98 15.48
C LEU A 154 -7.72 32.36 16.13
N GLN A 155 -7.68 33.42 15.32
CA GLN A 155 -7.78 34.80 15.79
C GLN A 155 -9.18 35.08 16.37
N ASP A 156 -10.25 34.63 15.73
CA ASP A 156 -11.62 34.74 16.26
C ASP A 156 -11.78 34.02 17.61
N ILE A 157 -11.20 32.82 17.73
CA ILE A 157 -11.21 32.05 19.00
C ILE A 157 -10.42 32.82 20.07
N LYS A 158 -9.24 33.35 19.72
CA LYS A 158 -8.43 34.17 20.63
C LYS A 158 -9.19 35.40 21.12
N GLU A 159 -9.89 36.09 20.23
CA GLU A 159 -10.71 37.26 20.58
C GLU A 159 -11.87 36.88 21.51
N LYS A 160 -12.55 35.76 21.25
CA LYS A 160 -13.60 35.24 22.15
C LYS A 160 -13.05 34.94 23.55
N ILE A 161 -11.89 34.30 23.63
CA ILE A 161 -11.22 34.01 24.91
C ILE A 161 -10.87 35.31 25.64
N GLN A 162 -10.34 36.32 24.93
CA GLN A 162 -10.01 37.61 25.52
C GLN A 162 -11.25 38.34 26.04
N LYS A 163 -12.36 38.34 25.28
CA LYS A 163 -13.64 38.92 25.71
C LYS A 163 -14.19 38.24 26.98
N MET A 164 -14.11 36.91 27.04
CA MET A 164 -14.55 36.15 28.22
C MET A 164 -13.71 36.48 29.45
N LYS A 165 -12.38 36.60 29.28
CA LYS A 165 -11.48 37.00 30.38
C LYS A 165 -11.77 38.41 30.88
N ALA A 166 -11.94 39.37 29.97
CA ALA A 166 -12.27 40.75 30.35
C ALA A 166 -13.61 40.82 31.10
N TYR A 167 -14.63 40.10 30.62
CA TYR A 167 -15.92 40.02 31.31
C TYR A 167 -15.81 39.44 32.72
N GLN A 168 -15.04 38.36 32.88
CA GLN A 168 -14.78 37.76 34.19
C GLN A 168 -14.08 38.76 35.13
N GLU A 169 -13.08 39.47 34.64
CA GLU A 169 -12.34 40.47 35.43
C GLU A 169 -13.25 41.62 35.89
N THR A 170 -14.06 42.18 34.99
CA THR A 170 -15.06 43.20 35.35
C THR A 170 -16.10 42.70 36.35
N LEU A 171 -16.55 41.45 36.20
CA LEU A 171 -17.50 40.84 37.13
C LEU A 171 -16.90 40.70 38.54
N MET A 172 -15.64 40.27 38.62
CA MET A 172 -14.90 40.15 39.89
C MET A 172 -14.67 41.52 40.54
N GLU A 173 -14.32 42.54 39.76
CA GLU A 173 -14.17 43.92 40.24
C GLU A 173 -15.49 44.46 40.82
N CYS A 174 -16.61 44.29 40.09
CA CYS A 174 -17.93 44.71 40.57
C CYS A 174 -18.34 44.00 41.86
N LEU A 175 -18.02 42.70 41.99
CA LEU A 175 -18.29 41.94 43.22
C LEU A 175 -17.45 42.47 44.38
N GLY A 176 -16.16 42.75 44.16
CA GLY A 176 -15.28 43.37 45.15
C GLY A 176 -15.84 44.70 45.66
N ASP A 177 -16.21 45.60 44.75
CA ASP A 177 -16.81 46.90 45.06
C ASP A 177 -18.09 46.79 45.92
N ILE A 178 -18.96 45.82 45.61
CA ILE A 178 -20.20 45.59 46.37
C ILE A 178 -19.87 45.08 47.77
N LEU A 179 -18.94 44.14 47.89
CA LEU A 179 -18.54 43.56 49.16
C LEU A 179 -17.88 44.60 50.07
N GLU A 180 -17.02 45.46 49.53
CA GLU A 180 -16.38 46.53 50.32
C GLU A 180 -17.40 47.55 50.85
N LYS A 181 -18.40 47.92 50.02
CA LYS A 181 -19.44 48.91 50.40
C LYS A 181 -20.46 48.37 51.40
N HIS A 182 -20.80 47.08 51.33
CA HIS A 182 -21.93 46.51 52.09
C HIS A 182 -21.53 45.50 53.16
N VAL A 183 -20.31 44.98 53.11
CA VAL A 183 -19.77 44.00 54.07
C VAL A 183 -18.38 44.46 54.55
N PRO A 184 -18.31 45.59 55.25
CA PRO A 184 -17.04 46.10 55.75
C PRO A 184 -16.41 45.09 56.72
N LEU A 185 -15.08 45.11 56.78
CA LEU A 185 -14.29 44.29 57.70
C LEU A 185 -14.84 44.40 59.12
N PRO A 186 -14.83 43.30 59.90
CA PRO A 186 -15.22 43.35 61.29
C PRO A 186 -14.24 44.24 62.06
N GLN A 187 -14.58 45.52 62.24
CA GLN A 187 -13.94 46.31 63.28
C GLN A 187 -14.34 45.66 64.59
N MET A 188 -13.36 45.12 65.31
CA MET A 188 -13.57 44.62 66.66
C MET A 188 -13.89 45.83 67.55
N GLU A 189 -15.16 46.22 67.56
CA GLU A 189 -15.69 47.26 68.44
C GLU A 189 -15.39 46.85 69.88
N ALA A 190 -14.43 47.55 70.48
CA ALA A 190 -14.25 47.56 71.93
C ALA A 190 -15.46 48.26 72.55
N GLY A 191 -16.57 47.52 72.73
CA GLY A 191 -17.73 48.02 73.43
C GLY A 191 -17.38 48.40 74.88
N PRO A 192 -17.83 49.56 75.40
CA PRO A 192 -17.48 49.98 76.74
C PRO A 192 -18.45 49.39 77.76
N SER A 193 -18.14 48.25 78.40
CA SER A 193 -18.65 47.97 79.76
C SER A 193 -18.00 46.77 80.50
N ARG A 194 -17.32 47.13 81.60
CA ARG A 194 -17.20 46.42 82.90
C ARG A 194 -16.52 45.05 83.01
N ARG A 195 -15.25 45.13 83.45
CA ARG A 195 -14.54 44.32 84.47
C ARG A 195 -15.08 42.90 84.78
N LYS A 196 -14.31 41.87 84.41
CA LYS A 196 -13.73 40.90 85.37
C LYS A 196 -12.57 40.13 84.73
N LYS A 197 -11.55 39.88 85.55
CA LYS A 197 -10.23 39.30 85.24
C LYS A 197 -10.32 37.86 84.75
N SER A 198 -9.56 37.52 83.70
CA SER A 198 -8.51 36.49 83.70
C SER A 198 -7.81 36.45 82.34
N ALA A 199 -6.49 36.32 82.37
CA ALA A 199 -5.62 36.20 81.21
C ALA A 199 -5.93 34.92 80.42
N ASP A 200 -5.99 35.02 79.09
CA ASP A 200 -4.94 34.49 78.23
C ASP A 200 -5.16 34.91 76.76
N SER A 201 -4.07 35.41 76.18
CA SER A 201 -3.74 35.52 74.76
C SER A 201 -4.56 36.47 73.87
N GLN A 202 -3.93 37.63 73.66
CA GLN A 202 -4.00 38.47 72.47
C GLN A 202 -4.08 37.63 71.19
N ILE A 203 -5.21 37.69 70.49
CA ILE A 203 -5.28 37.42 69.07
C ILE A 203 -5.62 38.74 68.41
N SER A 204 -4.60 39.57 68.22
CA SER A 204 -4.60 40.58 67.17
C SER A 204 -4.26 39.84 65.87
N GLN A 205 -5.15 38.95 65.40
CA GLN A 205 -5.00 38.38 64.07
C GLN A 205 -5.82 39.23 63.10
N GLU A 206 -5.13 39.64 62.04
CA GLU A 206 -5.65 40.35 60.89
C GLU A 206 -6.73 39.47 60.24
N LEU A 207 -8.00 39.74 60.57
CA LEU A 207 -9.15 39.00 60.03
C LEU A 207 -9.25 39.29 58.53
N VAL A 208 -9.37 38.23 57.73
CA VAL A 208 -9.51 38.37 56.27
C VAL A 208 -10.90 38.88 55.90
N SER A 209 -10.96 39.69 54.85
CA SER A 209 -12.22 40.20 54.29
C SER A 209 -13.05 39.07 53.66
N LEU A 210 -14.37 39.27 53.54
CA LEU A 210 -15.22 38.30 52.85
C LEU A 210 -14.82 38.12 51.37
N SER A 211 -14.33 39.18 50.72
CA SER A 211 -13.79 39.14 49.36
C SER A 211 -12.60 38.19 49.24
N GLU A 212 -11.65 38.25 50.17
CA GLU A 212 -10.49 37.35 50.19
C GLU A 212 -10.91 35.89 50.43
N ILE A 213 -11.87 35.66 51.34
CA ILE A 213 -12.43 34.32 51.57
C ILE A 213 -13.04 33.75 50.27
N LEU A 214 -13.85 34.54 49.57
CA LEU A 214 -14.49 34.14 48.31
C LEU A 214 -13.47 33.92 47.19
N GLU A 215 -12.47 34.79 47.08
CA GLU A 215 -11.38 34.66 46.11
C GLU A 215 -10.61 33.35 46.31
N VAL A 216 -10.23 33.03 47.55
CA VAL A 216 -9.52 31.79 47.87
C VAL A 216 -10.37 30.56 47.51
N LEU A 217 -11.68 30.59 47.80
CA LEU A 217 -12.60 29.50 47.46
C LEU A 217 -12.78 29.33 45.95
N MET A 218 -12.94 30.42 45.20
CA MET A 218 -13.08 30.40 43.74
C MET A 218 -11.78 29.95 43.06
N ASN A 219 -10.64 30.49 43.48
CA ASN A 219 -9.34 30.11 42.95
C ASN A 219 -9.04 28.63 43.23
N LYS A 220 -9.36 28.13 44.43
CA LYS A 220 -9.18 26.71 44.77
C LYS A 220 -10.07 25.80 43.90
N ALA A 221 -11.32 26.19 43.67
CA ALA A 221 -12.24 25.45 42.80
C ALA A 221 -11.76 25.38 41.33
N LEU A 222 -11.15 26.45 40.82
CA LEU A 222 -10.65 26.51 39.43
C LEU A 222 -9.29 25.83 39.26
N GLN A 223 -8.35 26.02 40.19
CA GLN A 223 -6.98 25.51 40.09
C GLN A 223 -6.87 24.03 40.48
N SER A 224 -7.75 23.55 41.36
CA SER A 224 -7.71 22.19 41.90
C SER A 224 -9.11 21.58 41.98
N PRO A 225 -9.75 21.30 40.82
CA PRO A 225 -11.12 20.77 40.80
C PRO A 225 -11.27 19.40 41.49
N HIS A 226 -10.18 18.65 41.60
CA HIS A 226 -10.14 17.34 42.28
C HIS A 226 -10.07 17.44 43.81
N ASP A 227 -9.63 18.59 44.37
CA ASP A 227 -9.60 18.86 45.82
C ASP A 227 -9.92 20.35 46.10
N PRO A 228 -11.21 20.74 46.02
CA PRO A 228 -11.63 22.14 46.10
C PRO A 228 -11.78 22.64 47.55
N TYR A 229 -11.27 21.92 48.55
CA TYR A 229 -11.45 22.27 49.95
C TYR A 229 -10.35 23.23 50.45
N VAL A 230 -10.77 24.24 51.19
CA VAL A 230 -9.94 25.23 51.89
C VAL A 230 -10.09 24.99 53.39
N ILE A 231 -8.98 25.09 54.13
CA ILE A 231 -8.96 24.96 55.59
C ILE A 231 -9.34 26.32 56.19
N VAL A 232 -10.34 26.33 57.06
CA VAL A 232 -10.75 27.47 57.88
C VAL A 232 -9.82 27.52 59.08
N ASP A 233 -8.90 28.48 59.06
CA ASP A 233 -8.01 28.79 60.18
C ASP A 233 -8.57 29.97 61.01
N ASP A 234 -7.79 30.40 62.01
CA ASP A 234 -8.18 31.47 62.93
C ASP A 234 -8.32 32.86 62.27
N THR A 235 -7.89 33.01 61.00
CA THR A 235 -8.03 34.27 60.24
C THR A 235 -9.44 34.46 59.67
N PHE A 236 -10.20 33.38 59.50
CA PHE A 236 -11.54 33.42 58.91
C PHE A 236 -12.55 33.87 59.96
N TRP A 237 -13.25 34.97 59.70
CA TRP A 237 -14.27 35.44 60.63
C TRP A 237 -15.47 34.47 60.69
N PRO A 238 -15.78 33.87 61.86
CA PRO A 238 -16.81 32.83 61.95
C PRO A 238 -18.19 33.23 61.40
N PRO A 239 -18.68 34.48 61.58
CA PRO A 239 -19.94 34.94 60.97
C PRO A 239 -19.93 34.91 59.43
N TYR A 240 -18.82 35.23 58.76
CA TYR A 240 -18.72 35.14 57.31
C TYR A 240 -18.75 33.70 56.82
N VAL A 241 -18.01 32.81 57.50
CA VAL A 241 -18.05 31.37 57.19
C VAL A 241 -19.45 30.82 57.36
N GLU A 242 -20.11 31.16 58.46
CA GLU A 242 -21.47 30.71 58.75
C GLU A 242 -22.49 31.29 57.78
N MET A 243 -22.31 32.55 57.37
CA MET A 243 -23.14 33.19 56.34
C MET A 243 -23.04 32.42 55.01
N LEU A 244 -21.82 32.14 54.54
CA LEU A 244 -21.59 31.39 53.31
C LEU A 244 -22.22 29.99 53.36
N LEU A 245 -22.15 29.32 54.51
CA LEU A 245 -22.76 28.01 54.72
C LEU A 245 -24.29 28.07 54.76
N ARG A 246 -24.88 29.05 55.45
CA ARG A 246 -26.34 29.21 55.56
C ARG A 246 -27.00 29.57 54.24
N TYR A 247 -26.36 30.43 53.44
CA TYR A 247 -26.86 30.78 52.11
C TYR A 247 -26.47 29.76 51.03
N GLY A 248 -25.85 28.64 51.40
CA GLY A 248 -25.49 27.56 50.48
C GLY A 248 -24.40 27.92 49.48
N MET A 249 -23.68 29.03 49.69
CA MET A 249 -22.55 29.45 48.86
C MET A 249 -21.30 28.61 49.14
N ALA A 250 -21.20 28.01 50.32
CA ALA A 250 -20.14 27.08 50.69
C ALA A 250 -20.70 25.80 51.33
N VAL A 251 -19.93 24.71 51.27
CA VAL A 251 -20.28 23.40 51.85
C VAL A 251 -19.11 22.89 52.69
N ARG A 252 -19.40 22.37 53.90
CA ARG A 252 -18.39 21.74 54.75
C ARG A 252 -18.00 20.35 54.24
N HIS A 253 -16.76 19.96 54.49
CA HIS A 253 -16.30 18.59 54.25
C HIS A 253 -17.03 17.61 55.19
N GLN A 254 -17.36 16.42 54.69
CA GLN A 254 -18.16 15.43 55.44
C GLN A 254 -17.42 14.91 56.69
N GLU A 255 -16.10 14.78 56.60
CA GLU A 255 -15.26 14.23 57.69
C GLU A 255 -14.50 15.30 58.49
N ASN A 256 -14.39 16.54 57.99
CA ASN A 256 -13.57 17.58 58.61
C ASN A 256 -14.33 18.90 58.67
N SER A 257 -14.77 19.28 59.88
CA SER A 257 -15.54 20.49 60.12
C SER A 257 -14.80 21.79 59.85
N PHE A 258 -13.46 21.75 59.74
CA PHE A 258 -12.60 22.90 59.44
C PHE A 258 -12.30 23.04 57.95
N LYS A 259 -12.88 22.21 57.08
CA LYS A 259 -12.72 22.34 55.63
C LYS A 259 -14.03 22.79 54.98
N ILE A 260 -13.96 23.83 54.16
CA ILE A 260 -15.08 24.32 53.36
C ILE A 260 -14.69 24.36 51.89
N ARG A 261 -15.65 24.16 51.00
CA ARG A 261 -15.49 24.37 49.56
C ARG A 261 -16.63 25.22 49.02
N LEU A 262 -16.41 25.82 47.86
CA LEU A 262 -17.46 26.53 47.15
C LEU A 262 -18.62 25.58 46.80
N GLY A 263 -19.84 26.09 46.94
CA GLY A 263 -21.06 25.44 46.51
C GLY A 263 -21.06 25.16 45.02
N ALA A 264 -21.87 24.17 44.64
CA ALA A 264 -22.11 23.85 43.25
C ALA A 264 -23.06 24.88 42.61
N PHE A 265 -22.57 25.65 41.63
CA PHE A 265 -23.38 26.56 40.82
C PHE A 265 -23.60 25.93 39.44
N PHE A 266 -24.40 24.87 39.38
CA PHE A 266 -24.77 24.17 38.14
C PHE A 266 -26.28 23.97 38.07
#